data_AF-K9X2A4-F1
#
_entry.id   AF-K9X2A4-F1
#
_cell.length_a   1.000
_cell.length_b   1.000
_cell.length_c   1.000
_cell.angle_alpha   90.00
_cell.angle_beta   90.00
_cell.angle_gamma   90.00
#
_symmetry.space_group_name_H-M   'P 1'
#
loop_
_entity.id
_entity.type
_entity.pdbx_description
1 polymer ?
#
loop_
_entity_poly.entity_id
_entity_poly.type
_entity_poly.pdbx_seq_one_letter_code
_entity_poly.pdbx_strand_id
1 'polypeptide(L)'
;MNLLPQFPPLVNLEIIEVYEYYDGPCLFSCQNTSGEIFMAVWIDETKEFKTWLYIPMSQRRLGNIRSGNINLHDAFRSSEDGFVYKVIISYDASPDRLETIFSENLIGEWLPMSG
;
A
#
# COMPACT_ATOMS: atom_id res chain seq x y z
N MET A 1 17.72 1.60 5.04
CA MET A 1 16.56 2.24 4.41
C MET A 1 15.37 1.35 4.70
N ASN A 2 14.38 1.84 5.44
CA ASN A 2 13.23 1.02 5.84
C ASN A 2 12.19 1.06 4.73
N LEU A 3 11.87 -0.12 4.18
CA LEU A 3 10.83 -0.25 3.16
C LEU A 3 9.43 -0.19 3.77
N LEU A 4 9.29 -0.69 5.00
CA LEU A 4 8.02 -0.78 5.70
C LEU A 4 7.91 0.34 6.74
N PRO A 5 6.73 0.96 6.87
CA PRO A 5 6.45 1.91 7.95
C PRO A 5 6.60 1.24 9.32
N GLN A 6 6.90 2.05 10.33
CA GLN A 6 7.06 1.59 11.73
C GLN A 6 6.19 2.40 12.71
N PHE A 7 5.01 2.81 12.28
CA PHE A 7 4.07 3.59 13.10
C PHE A 7 2.64 3.09 12.94
N PRO A 8 1.79 3.18 13.98
CA PRO A 8 0.41 2.70 13.91
C PRO A 8 -0.41 3.39 12.81
N PRO A 9 -1.35 2.67 12.14
CA PRO A 9 -1.64 1.24 12.31
C PRO A 9 -0.65 0.30 11.56
N LEU A 10 0.25 0.86 10.76
CA LEU A 10 1.20 0.13 9.91
C LEU A 10 2.54 -0.10 10.63
N VAL A 11 2.53 -0.91 11.68
CA VAL A 11 3.71 -1.26 12.48
C VAL A 11 3.89 -2.76 12.55
N ASN A 12 5.14 -3.22 12.72
CA ASN A 12 5.50 -4.64 12.77
C ASN A 12 5.00 -5.43 11.55
N LEU A 13 5.11 -4.82 10.36
CA LEU A 13 4.73 -5.46 9.11
C LEU A 13 5.83 -6.40 8.64
N GLU A 14 5.43 -7.54 8.09
CA GLU A 14 6.27 -8.46 7.33
C GLU A 14 5.69 -8.62 5.92
N ILE A 15 6.55 -8.57 4.90
CA ILE A 15 6.13 -8.80 3.53
C ILE A 15 5.82 -10.29 3.35
N ILE A 16 4.62 -10.61 2.89
CA ILE A 16 4.20 -11.99 2.61
C ILE A 16 4.48 -12.35 1.15
N GLU A 17 4.19 -11.43 0.22
CA GLU A 17 4.30 -11.70 -1.23
C GLU A 17 4.64 -10.42 -1.98
N VAL A 18 5.59 -10.48 -2.90
CA VAL A 18 5.94 -9.38 -3.81
C VAL A 18 5.39 -9.70 -5.19
N TYR A 19 4.61 -8.78 -5.76
CA TYR A 19 3.94 -8.93 -7.06
C TYR A 19 4.70 -8.19 -8.17
N GLU A 20 5.27 -7.03 -7.86
CA GLU A 20 6.14 -6.29 -8.77
C GLU A 20 7.44 -5.90 -8.10
N TYR A 21 8.54 -6.12 -8.82
CA TYR A 21 9.89 -5.79 -8.40
C TYR A 21 10.66 -5.20 -9.58
N TYR A 22 11.15 -3.97 -9.42
CA TYR A 22 12.04 -3.34 -10.39
C TYR A 22 13.45 -3.23 -9.77
N ASP A 23 13.75 -2.12 -9.09
CA ASP A 23 14.97 -1.92 -8.28
C ASP A 23 14.71 -2.14 -6.77
N GLY A 24 13.54 -2.71 -6.46
CA GLY A 24 13.00 -2.96 -5.14
C GLY A 24 11.55 -3.42 -5.28
N PRO A 25 10.91 -3.91 -4.19
CA PRO A 25 9.48 -4.19 -4.21
C PRO A 25 8.73 -2.91 -4.54
N CYS A 26 7.78 -2.97 -5.47
CA CYS A 26 6.95 -1.84 -5.87
C CYS A 26 5.47 -2.11 -5.64
N LEU A 27 5.10 -3.38 -5.62
CA LEU A 27 3.78 -3.87 -5.25
C LEU A 27 3.94 -5.14 -4.42
N PHE A 28 3.39 -5.16 -3.21
CA PHE A 28 3.48 -6.31 -2.32
C PHE A 28 2.31 -6.38 -1.35
N SER A 29 2.06 -7.57 -0.81
CA SER A 29 1.23 -7.75 0.38
C SER A 29 2.11 -7.91 1.60
N CYS A 30 1.66 -7.33 2.71
CA CYS A 30 2.29 -7.47 4.01
C CYS A 30 1.25 -7.72 5.09
N GLN A 31 1.70 -8.21 6.24
CA GLN A 31 0.83 -8.52 7.37
C GLN A 31 1.47 -8.07 8.67
N ASN A 32 0.66 -7.59 9.60
CA ASN A 32 1.11 -7.29 10.96
C ASN A 32 1.04 -8.54 11.86
N THR A 33 1.58 -8.42 13.08
CA THR A 33 1.58 -9.52 14.07
C THR A 33 0.19 -10.00 14.49
N SER A 34 -0.85 -9.20 14.26
CA SER A 34 -2.24 -9.54 14.54
C SER A 34 -2.92 -10.32 13.41
N GLY A 35 -2.24 -10.48 12.27
CA GLY A 35 -2.76 -11.18 11.10
C GLY A 35 -3.53 -10.28 10.12
N GLU A 36 -3.59 -8.98 10.34
CA GLU A 36 -4.20 -8.04 9.39
C GLU A 36 -3.30 -7.89 8.17
N ILE A 37 -3.89 -8.00 6.98
CA ILE A 37 -3.16 -7.95 5.71
C ILE A 37 -3.38 -6.61 5.06
N PHE A 38 -2.32 -6.10 4.47
CA PHE A 38 -2.34 -4.88 3.68
C PHE A 38 -1.77 -5.17 2.30
N MET A 39 -2.34 -4.53 1.28
CA MET A 39 -1.73 -4.42 -0.04
C MET A 39 -1.07 -3.04 -0.13
N ALA A 40 0.20 -3.03 -0.53
CA ALA A 40 1.01 -1.82 -0.63
C ALA A 40 1.46 -1.60 -2.07
N VAL A 41 1.27 -0.39 -2.59
CA VAL A 41 1.75 0.02 -3.92
C VAL A 41 2.54 1.32 -3.82
N TRP A 42 3.69 1.35 -4.48
CA TRP A 42 4.51 2.55 -4.65
C TRP A 42 3.90 3.43 -5.74
N ILE A 43 3.66 4.70 -5.45
CA ILE A 43 2.98 5.62 -6.39
C ILE A 43 3.81 6.83 -6.79
N ASP A 44 4.81 7.21 -5.98
CA ASP A 44 5.64 8.38 -6.28
C ASP A 44 6.98 8.32 -5.53
N GLU A 45 8.01 8.95 -6.08
CA GLU A 45 9.33 9.08 -5.47
C GLU A 45 9.96 10.41 -5.84
N THR A 46 10.49 11.08 -4.83
CA THR A 46 11.34 12.25 -4.99
C THR A 46 12.75 11.94 -4.51
N LYS A 47 13.64 12.93 -4.57
CA LYS A 47 14.98 12.80 -3.98
C LYS A 47 14.97 12.72 -2.45
N GLU A 48 13.85 13.05 -1.82
CA GLU A 48 13.73 13.18 -0.36
C GLU A 48 12.87 12.07 0.26
N PHE A 49 11.91 11.52 -0.49
CA PHE A 49 10.95 10.54 0.04
C PHE A 49 10.35 9.62 -1.02
N LYS A 50 9.79 8.48 -0.58
CA LYS A 50 8.83 7.67 -1.36
C LYS A 50 7.42 7.82 -0.82
N THR A 51 6.46 7.79 -1.72
CA THR A 51 5.03 7.77 -1.40
C THR A 51 4.43 6.42 -1.77
N TRP A 52 3.71 5.84 -0.83
CA TRP A 52 3.04 4.56 -0.94
C TRP A 52 1.56 4.70 -0.62
N LEU A 53 0.75 3.81 -1.20
CA LEU A 53 -0.61 3.58 -0.76
C LEU A 53 -0.72 2.20 -0.13
N TYR A 54 -1.41 2.10 1.00
CA TYR A 54 -1.74 0.85 1.67
C TYR A 54 -3.26 0.73 1.81
N ILE A 55 -3.81 -0.44 1.50
CA ILE A 55 -5.21 -0.77 1.80
C ILE A 55 -5.30 -2.02 2.67
N PRO A 56 -6.18 -2.03 3.69
CA PRO A 56 -6.50 -3.24 4.41
C PRO A 56 -7.20 -4.23 3.46
N MET A 57 -6.90 -5.52 3.63
CA MET A 57 -7.35 -6.59 2.75
C MET A 57 -7.71 -7.83 3.54
N SER A 58 -8.89 -8.39 3.28
CA SER A 58 -9.24 -9.74 3.67
C SER A 58 -8.48 -10.77 2.83
N GLN A 59 -8.27 -11.96 3.40
CA GLN A 59 -7.67 -13.09 2.66
C GLN A 59 -8.42 -13.41 1.36
N ARG A 60 -9.75 -13.29 1.38
CA ARG A 60 -10.60 -13.50 0.21
C ARG A 60 -10.30 -12.47 -0.88
N ARG A 61 -10.18 -11.19 -0.52
CA ARG A 61 -9.88 -10.12 -1.48
C ARG A 61 -8.47 -10.25 -2.04
N LEU A 62 -7.51 -10.62 -1.20
CA LEU A 62 -6.15 -10.96 -1.67
C LEU A 62 -6.19 -12.09 -2.71
N GLY A 63 -6.92 -13.17 -2.43
CA GLY A 63 -7.12 -14.27 -3.39
C GLY A 63 -7.76 -13.82 -4.71
N ASN A 64 -8.72 -12.88 -4.66
CA ASN A 64 -9.34 -12.31 -5.86
C ASN A 64 -8.38 -11.47 -6.71
N ILE A 65 -7.50 -10.69 -6.08
CA ILE A 65 -6.45 -9.96 -6.82
C ILE A 65 -5.49 -10.94 -7.47
N ARG A 66 -5.03 -11.95 -6.73
CA ARG A 66 -4.09 -12.98 -7.24
C ARG A 66 -4.64 -13.78 -8.41
N SER A 67 -5.95 -13.99 -8.45
CA SER A 67 -6.63 -14.70 -9.54
C SER A 67 -7.07 -13.79 -10.70
N GLY A 68 -6.80 -12.49 -10.63
CA GLY A 68 -7.20 -11.51 -11.65
C GLY A 68 -8.70 -11.16 -11.63
N ASN A 69 -9.46 -11.63 -10.63
CA ASN A 69 -10.88 -11.33 -10.48
C ASN A 69 -11.14 -9.88 -10.03
N ILE A 70 -10.17 -9.26 -9.37
CA ILE A 70 -10.17 -7.84 -9.00
C ILE A 70 -8.86 -7.25 -9.48
N ASN A 71 -8.91 -6.22 -10.33
CA ASN A 71 -7.70 -5.49 -10.71
C ASN A 71 -7.25 -4.55 -9.57
N LEU A 72 -5.99 -4.13 -9.60
CA LEU A 72 -5.42 -3.26 -8.57
C LEU A 72 -6.11 -1.90 -8.49
N HIS A 73 -6.43 -1.29 -9.63
CA HIS A 73 -7.14 -0.02 -9.67
C HIS A 73 -8.43 -0.07 -8.82
N ASP A 74 -9.27 -1.09 -9.04
CA ASP A 74 -10.53 -1.28 -8.34
C ASP A 74 -10.31 -1.71 -6.89
N ALA A 75 -9.22 -2.43 -6.62
CA ALA A 75 -8.82 -2.79 -5.26
C ALA A 75 -8.63 -1.54 -4.38
N PHE A 76 -7.92 -0.53 -4.89
CA PHE A 76 -7.65 0.73 -4.18
C PHE A 76 -8.83 1.71 -4.23
N ARG A 77 -9.51 1.81 -5.38
CA ARG A 77 -10.67 2.70 -5.55
C ARG A 77 -11.87 2.30 -4.67
N SER A 78 -11.99 1.03 -4.35
CA SER A 78 -13.09 0.49 -3.54
C SER A 78 -12.57 -0.38 -2.40
N SER A 79 -11.61 0.15 -1.64
CA SER A 79 -11.05 -0.46 -0.43
C SER A 79 -12.13 -1.02 0.50
N GLU A 80 -11.88 -2.17 1.15
CA GLU A 80 -12.90 -2.85 1.98
C GLU A 80 -13.41 -1.97 3.13
N ASP A 81 -12.52 -1.19 3.74
CA ASP A 81 -12.86 -0.29 4.85
C ASP A 81 -13.22 1.12 4.38
N GLY A 82 -13.27 1.35 3.06
CA GLY A 82 -13.64 2.63 2.46
C GLY A 82 -12.55 3.71 2.50
N PHE A 83 -11.34 3.41 2.97
CA PHE A 83 -10.20 4.32 2.95
C PHE A 83 -8.90 3.65 2.50
N VAL A 84 -7.91 4.48 2.21
CA VAL A 84 -6.53 4.13 1.85
C VAL A 84 -5.58 4.89 2.78
N TYR A 85 -4.51 4.26 3.21
CA TYR A 85 -3.41 4.97 3.88
C TYR A 85 -2.40 5.45 2.85
N LYS A 86 -2.17 6.75 2.79
CA LYS A 86 -1.03 7.34 2.10
C LYS A 86 0.14 7.44 3.07
N VAL A 87 1.25 6.84 2.69
CA VAL A 87 2.44 6.72 3.53
C VAL A 87 3.61 7.38 2.83
N ILE A 88 4.24 8.35 3.47
CA ILE A 88 5.43 9.04 2.98
C ILE A 88 6.61 8.60 3.86
N ILE A 89 7.56 7.90 3.26
CA ILE A 89 8.77 7.42 3.92
C ILE A 89 9.94 8.31 3.48
N SER A 90 10.55 9.00 4.45
CA SER A 90 11.65 9.93 4.18
C SER A 90 13.00 9.21 4.11
N TYR A 91 13.91 9.73 3.29
CA TYR A 91 15.26 9.18 3.14
C TYR A 91 16.26 9.73 4.14
N ASP A 92 15.94 10.90 4.70
CA ASP A 92 16.73 11.60 5.69
C ASP A 92 16.19 11.35 7.10
N ALA A 93 16.58 12.20 8.05
CA ALA A 93 16.11 12.13 9.43
C ALA A 93 14.71 12.75 9.63
N SER A 94 14.01 13.14 8.55
CA SER A 94 12.66 13.68 8.64
C SER A 94 11.68 12.58 9.06
N PRO A 95 10.64 12.93 9.83
CA PRO A 95 9.65 11.96 10.25
C PRO A 95 8.81 11.49 9.06
N ASP A 96 8.60 10.19 8.98
CA ASP A 96 7.62 9.58 8.08
C ASP A 96 6.21 10.12 8.37
N ARG A 97 5.36 10.11 7.35
CA ARG A 97 3.99 10.63 7.46
C ARG A 97 2.98 9.59 7.03
N LEU A 98 1.84 9.57 7.72
CA LEU A 98 0.67 8.79 7.35
C LEU A 98 -0.53 9.71 7.27
N GLU A 99 -1.29 9.54 6.21
CA GLU A 99 -2.57 10.19 5.98
C GLU A 99 -3.61 9.14 5.61
N THR A 100 -4.78 9.20 6.22
CA THR A 100 -5.92 8.37 5.83
C THR A 100 -6.78 9.14 4.83
N ILE A 101 -6.97 8.55 3.65
CA ILE A 101 -7.73 9.15 2.56
C ILE A 101 -8.94 8.28 2.30
N PHE A 102 -10.15 8.85 2.41
CA PHE A 102 -11.35 8.13 2.00
C PHE A 102 -11.30 7.83 0.51
N SER A 103 -11.72 6.63 0.11
CA SER A 103 -11.57 6.14 -1.27
C SER A 103 -12.29 7.04 -2.29
N GLU A 104 -13.36 7.72 -1.88
CA GLU A 104 -14.08 8.72 -2.68
C GLU A 104 -13.26 9.99 -2.99
N ASN A 105 -12.27 10.31 -2.15
CA ASN A 105 -11.38 11.45 -2.30
C ASN A 105 -10.04 11.07 -2.93
N LEU A 106 -9.85 9.79 -3.29
CA LEU A 106 -8.63 9.33 -3.92
C LEU A 106 -8.59 9.85 -5.36
N ILE A 107 -7.58 10.65 -5.66
CA ILE A 107 -7.41 11.27 -6.97
C ILE A 107 -6.95 10.19 -7.96
N GLY A 108 -7.54 10.19 -9.16
CA GLY A 108 -7.29 9.15 -10.16
C GLY A 108 -5.82 9.00 -10.60
N GLU A 109 -5.01 10.05 -10.47
CA GLU A 109 -3.58 10.02 -10.79
C GLU A 109 -2.75 9.14 -9.85
N TRP A 110 -3.25 8.87 -8.64
CA TRP A 110 -2.57 8.00 -7.67
C TRP A 110 -3.04 6.55 -7.74
N LEU A 111 -4.11 6.28 -8.49
CA LEU A 111 -4.58 4.92 -8.68
C LEU A 111 -3.62 4.18 -9.60
N PRO A 112 -3.30 2.91 -9.29
CA PRO A 112 -2.63 2.03 -10.24
C PRO A 112 -3.38 2.04 -11.59
N MET A 113 -2.66 1.94 -12.70
CA MET A 113 -3.31 1.83 -14.00
C MET A 113 -4.22 0.59 -14.03
N SER A 114 -5.40 0.74 -14.63
CA SER A 114 -6.28 -0.41 -14.88
C SER A 114 -5.63 -1.31 -15.94
N GLY A 115 -5.58 -2.60 -15.67
CA GLY A 115 -5.00 -3.64 -16.52
C GLY A 115 -5.68 -4.97 -16.28
#